data_AF-A0A7C1MB64-F1
#
_entry.id   AF-A0A7C1MB64-F1
#
_cell.length_a   1.000
_cell.length_b   1.000
_cell.length_c   1.000
_cell.angle_alpha   90.00
_cell.angle_beta   90.00
_cell.angle_gamma   90.00
#
_symmetry.space_group_name_H-M   'P 1'
#
loop_
_entity.id
_entity.type
_entity.pdbx_description
1 polymer ?
#
loop_
_entity_poly.entity_id
_entity_poly.type
_entity_poly.pdbx_seq_one_letter_code
_entity_poly.pdbx_strand_id
1 'polypeptide(L)' 'MTTLKFKDIQKMGKEDREKKLKELRLELVKSKVNSSKTGNSKTKEIKKIIARILMLNK' A
#
# COMPACT_ATOMS: atom_id res chain seq x y z
N MET A 1 -9.95 3.37 -8.67
CA MET A 1 -8.67 3.10 -8.01
C MET A 1 -8.42 4.22 -7.02
N THR A 2 -8.50 3.93 -5.71
CA THR A 2 -8.32 4.94 -4.66
C THR A 2 -6.83 5.12 -4.42
N THR A 3 -6.19 6.03 -5.15
CA THR A 3 -4.79 6.38 -4.95
C THR A 3 -4.64 7.13 -3.63
N LEU A 4 -4.16 6.46 -2.59
CA LEU A 4 -3.86 7.08 -1.31
C LEU A 4 -2.76 8.14 -1.50
N LYS A 5 -3.08 9.42 -1.23
CA LYS A 5 -2.09 10.51 -1.39
C LYS A 5 -1.15 10.51 -0.20
N PHE A 6 0.08 10.97 -0.42
CA PHE A 6 1.08 11.07 0.63
C PHE A 6 0.62 11.96 1.81
N LYS A 7 -0.08 13.06 1.50
CA LYS A 7 -0.66 13.96 2.50
C LYS A 7 -1.66 13.26 3.43
N ASP A 8 -2.39 12.27 2.91
CA ASP A 8 -3.35 11.52 3.72
C ASP A 8 -2.60 10.58 4.68
N ILE A 9 -1.55 9.91 4.20
CA ILE A 9 -0.69 9.03 5.02
C ILE A 9 0.01 9.82 6.13
N GLN A 10 0.45 11.06 5.84
CA GLN A 10 1.03 11.95 6.84
C GLN A 10 0.06 12.30 7.97
N LYS A 11 -1.23 12.41 7.69
CA LYS A 11 -2.25 12.70 8.71
C LYS A 11 -2.62 11.49 9.55
N MET A 12 -2.30 10.27 9.11
CA MET A 12 -2.56 9.04 9.87
C MET A 12 -1.64 8.95 11.09
N GLY A 13 -2.17 8.45 12.21
CA GLY A 13 -1.37 8.12 13.39
C GLY A 13 -0.45 6.92 13.14
N LYS A 14 0.57 6.72 14.00
CA LYS A 14 1.54 5.62 13.85
C LYS A 14 0.86 4.25 13.83
N GLU A 15 -0.10 4.02 14.73
CA GLU A 15 -0.86 2.77 14.80
C GLU A 15 -1.71 2.53 13.55
N ASP A 16 -2.35 3.58 13.03
CA ASP A 16 -3.16 3.49 11.81
C ASP A 16 -2.30 3.20 10.58
N ARG A 17 -1.11 3.81 10.51
CA ARG A 17 -0.11 3.51 9.47
C ARG A 17 0.34 2.05 9.52
N GLU A 18 0.58 1.50 10.70
CA GLU A 18 0.96 0.10 10.87
C GLU A 18 -0.17 -0.88 10.51
N LYS A 19 -1.41 -0.59 10.92
CA LYS A 19 -2.59 -1.36 10.50
C LYS A 19 -2.73 -1.33 8.97
N LYS A 20 -2.65 -0.15 8.37
CA LYS A 20 -2.70 0.02 6.91
C LYS A 20 -1.58 -0.72 6.19
N LEU A 21 -0.37 -0.71 6.74
CA LEU A 21 0.77 -1.44 6.20
C LEU A 21 0.52 -2.96 6.15
N LYS A 22 -0.09 -3.53 7.21
CA LYS A 22 -0.45 -4.96 7.25
C LYS A 22 -1.51 -5.29 6.19
N GLU A 23 -2.55 -4.47 6.07
CA GLU A 23 -3.59 -4.63 5.05
C GLU A 23 -3.01 -4.60 3.63
N LEU A 24 -2.19 -3.59 3.31
CA LEU A 24 -1.60 -3.42 1.99
C LEU A 24 -0.64 -4.57 1.63
N ARG A 25 0.05 -5.16 2.62
CA ARG A 25 0.89 -6.35 2.39
C ARG A 25 0.06 -7.57 2.02
N LEU A 26 -1.09 -7.79 2.67
CA LEU A 26 -2.00 -8.89 2.32
C LEU A 26 -2.61 -8.67 0.92
N GLU A 27 -2.99 -7.45 0.60
CA GLU A 27 -3.51 -7.08 -0.71
C GLU A 27 -2.45 -7.25 -1.82
N LEU A 28 -1.18 -6.95 -1.51
CA LEU A 28 -0.05 -7.18 -2.41
C LEU A 28 0.11 -8.68 -2.74
N VAL A 29 0.00 -9.56 -1.73
CA VAL A 29 0.10 -11.01 -1.93
C VAL A 29 -1.04 -11.51 -2.83
N LYS A 30 -2.29 -11.12 -2.54
CA LYS A 30 -3.45 -11.46 -3.38
C LYS A 30 -3.30 -10.95 -4.81
N SER A 31 -2.81 -9.72 -4.96
CA SER A 31 -2.58 -9.11 -6.27
C SER A 31 -1.44 -9.78 -7.05
N LYS A 32 -0.41 -10.28 -6.35
CA LYS A 32 0.70 -11.04 -6.95
C LYS A 32 0.25 -12.42 -7.42
N VAL A 33 -0.63 -13.09 -6.68
CA VAL A 33 -1.20 -14.39 -7.11
C VAL A 33 -2.10 -14.22 -8.33
N ASN A 34 -2.85 -13.11 -8.40
CA ASN A 34 -3.75 -12.79 -9.52
C ASN A 34 -3.07 -12.06 -10.70
N SER A 35 -1.76 -11.80 -10.63
CA SER A 35 -1.05 -10.97 -11.63
C SER A 35 -0.96 -11.61 -13.00
N SER A 36 -1.19 -12.92 -13.11
CA SER A 36 -1.29 -13.65 -14.38
C SER A 36 -2.55 -13.28 -15.17
N LYS A 37 -3.61 -12.77 -14.52
CA LYS A 37 -4.91 -12.46 -15.15
C LYS A 37 -5.25 -10.97 -15.18
N THR A 38 -4.62 -10.14 -14.34
CA THR A 38 -4.95 -8.72 -14.22
C THR A 38 -3.65 -7.94 -14.08
N GLY A 39 -3.30 -7.17 -15.12
CA GLY A 39 -1.97 -6.59 -15.31
C GLY A 39 -1.34 -5.86 -14.11
N ASN A 40 -0.01 -5.70 -14.19
CA ASN A 40 0.91 -5.28 -13.12
C ASN A 40 0.70 -3.88 -12.48
N SER A 41 -0.33 -3.13 -12.89
CA SER A 41 -0.58 -1.76 -12.43
C SER A 41 -0.95 -1.70 -10.94
N LYS A 42 -1.87 -2.56 -10.48
CA LYS A 42 -2.31 -2.61 -9.07
C LYS A 42 -1.16 -2.93 -8.12
N THR A 43 -0.33 -3.92 -8.48
CA THR A 43 0.86 -4.30 -7.72
C THR A 43 1.85 -3.13 -7.57
N LYS A 44 2.05 -2.34 -8.64
CA LYS A 44 2.94 -1.17 -8.63
C LYS A 44 2.41 -0.08 -7.71
N GLU A 45 1.10 0.18 -7.71
CA GLU A 45 0.49 1.17 -6.83
C GLU A 45 0.58 0.78 -5.35
N ILE A 46 0.26 -0.47 -5.02
CA ILE A 46 0.34 -0.99 -3.65
C ILE A 46 1.78 -0.87 -3.12
N LYS A 47 2.78 -1.23 -3.93
CA LYS A 47 4.20 -1.07 -3.57
C LYS A 47 4.58 0.38 -3.29
N LYS A 48 4.09 1.33 -4.11
CA LYS A 48 4.34 2.78 -3.88
C LYS A 48 3.73 3.26 -2.57
N ILE A 49 2.53 2.82 -2.22
CA ILE A 49 1.87 3.22 -0.97
C ILE A 49 2.64 2.64 0.23
N ILE A 50 3.04 1.36 0.17
CA ILE A 50 3.87 0.72 1.20
C ILE A 50 5.18 1.50 1.41
N ALA A 51 5.87 1.87 0.34
CA ALA A 51 7.12 2.64 0.43
C ALA A 51 6.93 4.00 1.11
N ARG A 52 5.84 4.70 0.82
CA ARG A 52 5.49 5.98 1.46
C ARG A 52 5.20 5.85 2.95
N ILE A 53 4.49 4.79 3.35
CA ILE A 53 4.22 4.51 4.77
C ILE A 53 5.54 4.21 5.50
N LEU A 54 6.39 3.35 4.92
CA LEU A 54 7.69 3.01 5.50
C LEU A 54 8.60 4.22 5.63
N MET A 55 8.57 5.14 4.67
CA MET A 55 9.32 6.40 4.72
C MET A 55 8.91 7.29 5.90
N LEU A 56 7.62 7.31 6.26
CA LEU A 56 7.09 8.11 7.38
C LEU A 56 7.25 7.44 8.74
N ASN A 57 7.56 6.14 8.76
CA ASN A 57 7.82 5.37 9.98
C ASN A 57 9.32 5.26 10.29
N LYS A 58 10.19 5.76 9.40
CA LYS A 58 11.63 5.88 9.61
C LYS A 58 11.93 7.12 10.42
#